data_AF-A0A1Y6KPI8-F1
#
_entry.id   AF-A0A1Y6KPI8-F1
#
_cell.length_a   1.000
_cell.length_b   1.000
_cell.length_c   1.000
_cell.angle_alpha   90.00
_cell.angle_beta   90.00
_cell.angle_gamma   90.00
#
_symmetry.space_group_name_H-M   'P 1'
#
loop_
_entity.id
_entity.type
_entity.pdbx_description
1 polymer ?
#
loop_
_entity_poly.entity_id
_entity_poly.type
_entity_poly.pdbx_seq_one_letter_code
_entity_poly.pdbx_strand_id
1 'polypeptide(L)' 'MHEAAMKIAVCSTCGSDEVLADAYAAWAVTSQSWELAQTFDKGAYCARCDGQTKLVFMAIPPAQQALFEQ' A
#
# COMPACT_ATOMS: atom_id res chain seq x y z
N MET A 1 -8.95 14.96 -20.28
CA MET A 1 -8.80 14.96 -18.80
C MET A 1 -8.41 13.54 -18.44
N HIS A 2 -7.16 13.29 -18.02
CA HIS A 2 -6.74 11.94 -17.62
C HIS A 2 -7.16 11.75 -16.17
N GLU A 3 -8.35 11.18 -15.98
CA GLU A 3 -8.82 10.76 -14.67
C GLU A 3 -7.89 9.64 -14.19
N ALA A 4 -7.04 9.94 -13.22
CA ALA A 4 -6.13 8.96 -12.66
C ALA A 4 -6.96 7.92 -11.90
N ALA A 5 -7.21 6.77 -12.53
CA ALA A 5 -7.91 5.66 -11.89
C ALA A 5 -7.19 5.28 -10.60
N MET A 6 -7.88 5.43 -9.47
CA MET A 6 -7.39 5.08 -8.15
C MET A 6 -7.15 3.56 -8.11
N LYS A 7 -6.05 3.13 -7.47
CA LYS A 7 -5.64 1.73 -7.42
C LYS A 7 -5.48 1.25 -5.98
N ILE A 8 -5.76 -0.03 -5.76
CA ILE A 8 -5.50 -0.74 -4.51
C ILE A 8 -4.33 -1.70 -4.69
N ALA A 9 -3.42 -1.74 -3.72
CA ALA A 9 -2.34 -2.72 -3.67
C ALA A 9 -2.85 -3.99 -2.98
N VAL A 10 -2.64 -5.15 -3.61
CA VAL A 10 -3.03 -6.44 -3.05
C VAL A 10 -1.90 -7.47 -3.13
N CYS A 11 -1.97 -8.48 -2.27
CA CYS A 11 -1.07 -9.62 -2.27
C CYS A 11 -1.26 -10.44 -3.55
N SER A 12 -0.18 -10.65 -4.30
CA SER A 12 -0.19 -11.50 -5.51
C SER A 12 -0.61 -12.96 -5.26
N THR A 13 -0.56 -13.43 -4.02
CA THR A 13 -0.86 -14.81 -3.63
C THR A 13 -2.32 -15.00 -3.21
N CYS A 14 -2.83 -14.15 -2.30
CA CYS A 14 -4.16 -14.33 -1.72
C CYS A 14 -5.17 -13.25 -2.11
N GLY A 15 -4.74 -12.18 -2.80
CA GLY A 15 -5.61 -11.07 -3.22
C GLY A 15 -6.06 -10.12 -2.11
N SER A 16 -5.62 -10.32 -0.87
CA SER A 16 -5.90 -9.40 0.24
C SER A 16 -5.16 -8.07 0.08
N ASP A 17 -5.80 -6.98 0.51
CA ASP A 17 -5.24 -5.63 0.64
C ASP A 17 -4.52 -5.38 1.97
N GLU A 18 -4.47 -6.38 2.86
CA GLU A 18 -3.70 -6.35 4.10
C GLU A 18 -2.21 -6.58 3.82
N VAL A 19 -1.61 -5.63 3.09
CA VAL A 19 -0.23 -5.67 2.62
C VAL A 19 0.59 -4.48 3.12
N LEU A 20 1.88 -4.71 3.35
CA LEU A 20 2.87 -3.71 3.72
C LEU A 20 3.96 -3.67 2.66
N ALA A 21 4.49 -2.48 2.36
CA ALA A 21 5.65 -2.31 1.51
C ALA A 21 6.90 -2.04 2.35
N ASP A 22 8.04 -2.55 1.91
CA ASP A 22 9.32 -2.16 2.50
C ASP A 22 9.59 -0.68 2.18
N ALA A 23 10.21 0.00 3.15
CA ALA A 23 10.45 1.42 3.06
C ALA A 23 11.68 1.85 3.88
N TYR A 24 12.25 2.99 3.51
CA TYR A 24 13.08 3.76 4.44
C TYR A 24 12.21 4.74 5.21
N ALA A 25 12.47 4.78 6.52
CA ALA A 25 12.03 5.87 7.38
C ALA A 25 13.24 6.71 7.79
N ALA A 26 13.07 8.03 7.84
CA ALA A 26 14.10 8.96 8.29
C ALA A 26 13.65 9.62 9.61
N TRP A 27 14.61 9.92 10.49
CA TRP A 27 14.33 10.62 11.74
C TRP A 27 14.09 12.11 11.46
N ALA A 28 12.89 12.58 11.74
CA ALA A 28 12.50 13.97 11.62
C ALA A 28 12.70 14.69 12.96
N VAL A 29 13.68 15.60 13.02
CA VAL A 29 14.03 16.31 14.26
C VAL A 29 12.91 17.25 14.73
N THR A 30 12.14 17.82 13.82
CA THR A 30 11.03 18.73 14.14
C THR A 30 9.87 18.02 14.84
N SER A 31 9.52 16.82 14.38
CA SER A 31 8.43 16.00 14.91
C SER A 31 8.91 14.98 15.96
N GLN A 32 10.23 14.80 16.11
CA GLN A 32 10.86 13.80 16.99
C GLN A 32 10.30 12.40 16.74
N SER A 33 10.16 12.04 15.46
CA SER A 33 9.58 10.77 15.04
C SER A 33 10.26 10.23 13.78
N TRP A 34 10.03 8.95 13.51
CA TRP A 34 10.38 8.33 12.23
C TRP A 34 9.28 8.61 11.21
N GLU A 35 9.65 9.17 10.07
CA GLU A 35 8.72 9.49 8.97
C GLU A 35 9.09 8.72 7.71
N LEU A 36 8.08 8.33 6.93
CA LEU A 36 8.28 7.61 5.66
C LEU A 36 9.05 8.49 4.68
N ALA A 37 10.23 8.03 4.26
CA ALA A 37 11.07 8.74 3.30
C ALA A 37 10.84 8.23 1.87
N GLN A 38 10.83 6.90 1.67
CA GLN A 38 10.59 6.27 0.38
C GLN A 38 10.17 4.81 0.53
N THR A 39 9.37 4.31 -0.42
CA THR A 39 9.04 2.89 -0.56
C THR A 39 9.89 2.24 -1.65
N PHE A 40 9.91 0.90 -1.69
CA PHE A 40 10.59 0.13 -2.73
C PHE A 40 9.63 -0.76 -3.50
N ASP A 41 9.95 -1.02 -4.77
CA ASP A 41 9.18 -1.94 -5.62
C ASP A 41 9.46 -3.43 -5.33
N LYS A 42 10.53 -3.74 -4.60
CA LYS A 42 11.07 -5.12 -4.47
C LYS A 42 10.77 -5.81 -3.14
N GLY A 43 10.06 -5.17 -2.23
CA GLY A 43 9.81 -5.71 -0.89
C GLY A 43 8.39 -5.45 -0.43
N ALA A 44 7.67 -6.52 -0.11
CA ALA A 44 6.34 -6.43 0.48
C ALA A 44 6.03 -7.63 1.36
N TYR A 45 5.17 -7.41 2.34
CA TYR A 45 4.66 -8.41 3.28
C TYR A 45 3.15 -8.48 3.19
N CYS A 46 2.56 -9.67 3.33
CA CYS A 46 1.13 -9.83 3.46
C CYS A 46 0.80 -10.34 4.86
N ALA A 47 -0.01 -9.59 5.60
CA ALA A 47 -0.41 -9.96 6.95
C ALA A 47 -1.26 -11.24 6.97
N ARG A 48 -2.08 -11.47 5.93
CA ARG A 48 -2.89 -12.69 5.80
C ARG A 48 -2.08 -13.94 5.47
N CYS A 49 -1.07 -13.81 4.62
CA CYS A 49 -0.19 -14.93 4.28
C CYS A 49 0.91 -15.12 5.34
N ASP A 50 1.06 -14.14 6.24
CA ASP A 50 2.13 -14.06 7.22
C ASP A 50 3.52 -14.25 6.59
N GLY A 51 3.78 -13.51 5.51
CA GLY A 51 5.03 -13.69 4.77
C GLY A 51 5.27 -12.68 3.65
N GLN A 52 6.43 -12.81 3.01
CA GLN A 52 6.83 -12.00 1.86
C GLN A 52 5.89 -12.23 0.67
N THR A 53 5.61 -11.16 -0.08
CA THR A 53 4.79 -11.20 -1.29
C THR A 53 5.27 -10.20 -2.34
N LYS A 54 4.64 -10.24 -3.51
CA LYS A 54 4.67 -9.16 -4.50
C LYS A 54 3.35 -8.41 -4.47
N LEU A 55 3.42 -7.09 -4.65
CA LEU A 55 2.24 -6.25 -4.78
C LEU A 55 1.71 -6.28 -6.21
N VAL A 56 0.39 -6.43 -6.34
CA VAL A 56 -0.34 -6.22 -7.59
C VAL A 56 -1.27 -5.04 -7.38
N PHE A 57 -1.31 -4.12 -8.34
CA PHE A 57 -2.18 -2.95 -8.28
C PHE A 57 -3.40 -3.17 -9.15
N MET A 58 -4.59 -3.11 -8.54
CA MET A 58 -5.88 -3.30 -9.20
C MET A 58 -6.70 -2.02 -9.14
N ALA A 59 -7.68 -1.85 -10.02
CA ALA A 59 -8.65 -0.77 -9.88
C ALA A 59 -9.48 -0.95 -8.60
N ILE A 60 -9.82 0.15 -7.91
CA ILE A 60 -10.69 0.07 -6.73
C ILE A 60 -12.08 -0.45 -7.18
N PRO A 61 -12.63 -1.50 -6.55
CA PRO A 61 -13.99 -1.94 -6.84
C PRO A 61 -15.01 -0.84 -6.51
N PRO A 62 -16.09 -0.67 -7.30
CA PRO A 62 -17.08 0.40 -7.11
C PRO A 62 -17.69 0.43 -5.71
N ALA A 63 -17.86 -0.74 -5.08
CA ALA A 63 -18.40 -0.87 -3.73
C ALA A 63 -17.51 -0.25 -2.64
N GLN A 64 -16.20 -0.13 -2.90
CA GLN A 64 -15.22 0.40 -1.95
C GLN A 64 -14.96 1.90 -2.17
N GLN A 65 -15.21 2.43 -3.39
CA GLN A 65 -15.13 3.88 -3.67
C GLN A 65 -16.17 4.68 -2.86
N ALA A 66 -17.40 4.18 -2.76
CA ALA A 66 -18.49 4.87 -2.05
C ALA A 66 -18.26 5.02 -0.53
N LEU A 67 -17.29 4.28 0.04
CA LEU A 67 -16.89 4.40 1.45
C LEU A 67 -15.87 5.52 1.70
N PHE A 68 -15.15 5.96 0.67
CA PHE A 68 -14.15 7.04 0.78
C PHE A 68 -14.73 8.44 0.47
N GLU A 69 -15.97 8.52 -0.02
CA GLU A 69 -16.64 9.76 -0.42
C GLU A 69 -17.62 10.32 0.65
N GLN A 70 -17.53 9.84 1.89
CA GLN A 70 -18.32 10.30 3.05
C GLN A 70 -17.44 10.96 4.10
#